data_AF-A0A2K4Y7Y2-F1
#
_entry.id   AF-A0A2K4Y7Y2-F1
#
_cell.length_a   1.000
_cell.length_b   1.000
_cell.length_c   1.000
_cell.angle_alpha   90.00
_cell.angle_beta   90.00
_cell.angle_gamma   90.00
#
_symmetry.space_group_name_H-M   'P 1'
#
loop_
_entity.id
_entity.type
_entity.pdbx_description
1 polymer ?
#
loop_
_entity_poly.entity_id
_entity_poly.type
_entity_poly.pdbx_seq_one_letter_code
_entity_poly.pdbx_strand_id
1 'polypeptide(L)'
;VAGAGGVGVPSLSEIQAWDVAHLESAATDWKATAEHWESSFSSIHRVTVSPGGTVWQGVAAEAAQERAFADLVKVRGLADVLHESAEIARRGAESLDSAKRSVLDAVEEASSAGYVVGEDLSVTPPRASVAAQAQAQVYAADLRQRAAQLVAHDQAIAAKITTASAPLSAVSFAESQAPAVARALGAGFKLDHEWDPYTDQPAHGPFEPVSPGPTQFDPKTGTVQGGGGPIGGKGPPQPSAPTGKRGSPMDVPRGTNAPAVIDGRSFSGHALDEMQSDGIPASVVNNVLRTGLSAPSRGGTTVFYDPTNNISVVQAPSGSIVTVSYGDLR
;
A
#
# COMPACT_ATOMS: atom_id res chain seq x y z
N VAL A 1 23.08 -8.68 25.84
CA VAL A 1 24.14 -9.45 26.53
C VAL A 1 24.42 -10.66 25.67
N ALA A 2 25.63 -10.77 25.12
CA ALA A 2 26.02 -11.80 24.18
C ALA A 2 26.31 -13.11 24.92
N GLY A 3 25.62 -14.18 24.55
CA GLY A 3 25.93 -15.56 24.93
C GLY A 3 26.70 -16.23 23.79
N ALA A 4 27.88 -16.76 24.09
CA ALA A 4 28.68 -17.51 23.14
C ALA A 4 28.18 -18.97 23.08
N GLY A 5 27.48 -19.33 22.01
CA GLY A 5 27.16 -20.70 21.59
C GLY A 5 27.73 -20.97 20.19
N GLY A 6 28.15 -22.20 19.92
CA GLY A 6 28.94 -22.58 18.74
C GLY A 6 28.38 -22.08 17.40
N VAL A 7 29.29 -21.65 16.52
CA VAL A 7 29.04 -21.01 15.22
C VAL A 7 28.06 -21.82 14.36
N GLY A 8 26.77 -21.49 14.42
CA GLY A 8 25.73 -21.90 13.46
C GLY A 8 24.42 -22.42 14.04
N VAL A 9 24.40 -23.01 15.24
CA VAL A 9 23.18 -23.62 15.82
C VAL A 9 22.88 -23.02 17.20
N PRO A 10 21.66 -22.50 17.43
CA PRO A 10 21.30 -21.84 18.69
C PRO A 10 21.24 -22.84 19.85
N SER A 11 21.52 -22.35 21.06
CA SER A 11 21.41 -23.13 22.29
C SER A 11 19.95 -23.43 22.63
N LEU A 12 19.72 -24.41 23.52
CA LEU A 12 18.38 -24.73 23.99
C LEU A 12 17.68 -23.50 24.60
N SER A 13 18.38 -22.76 25.46
CA SER A 13 17.86 -21.53 26.05
C SER A 13 17.56 -20.45 25.00
N GLU A 14 18.40 -20.31 23.96
CA GLU A 14 18.15 -19.37 22.85
C GLU A 14 16.91 -19.76 22.04
N ILE A 15 16.72 -21.06 21.75
CA ILE A 15 15.53 -21.57 21.05
C ILE A 15 14.27 -21.32 21.90
N GLN A 16 14.33 -21.56 23.21
CA GLN A 16 13.21 -21.31 24.12
C GLN A 16 12.83 -19.82 24.17
N ALA A 17 13.84 -18.94 24.16
CA ALA A 17 13.65 -17.50 24.14
C ALA A 17 13.32 -16.91 22.76
N TRP A 18 13.34 -17.72 21.69
CA TRP A 18 13.09 -17.25 20.33
C TRP A 18 11.70 -16.62 20.22
N ASP A 19 11.65 -15.31 19.92
CA ASP A 19 10.44 -14.51 19.92
C ASP A 19 10.11 -14.00 18.52
N VAL A 20 8.83 -14.10 18.14
CA VAL A 20 8.29 -13.67 16.85
C VAL A 20 7.38 -12.44 16.97
N ALA A 21 7.12 -11.94 18.18
CA ALA A 21 6.23 -10.81 18.43
C ALA A 21 6.64 -9.54 17.67
N HIS A 22 7.94 -9.38 17.40
CA HIS A 22 8.46 -8.27 16.61
C HIS A 22 8.00 -8.32 15.14
N LEU A 23 7.85 -9.51 14.53
CA LEU A 23 7.32 -9.68 13.17
C LEU A 23 5.82 -9.41 13.13
N GLU A 24 5.07 -9.83 14.15
CA GLU A 24 3.63 -9.57 14.26
C GLU A 24 3.34 -8.08 14.45
N SER A 25 4.13 -7.42 15.29
CA SER A 25 4.06 -5.97 15.51
C SER A 25 4.38 -5.22 14.21
N ALA A 26 5.48 -5.57 13.54
CA ALA A 26 5.86 -4.98 12.26
C ALA A 26 4.77 -5.16 11.18
N ALA A 27 4.16 -6.33 11.09
CA ALA A 27 3.06 -6.58 10.15
C ALA A 27 1.85 -5.69 10.42
N THR A 28 1.50 -5.50 11.70
CA THR A 28 0.40 -4.61 12.10
C THR A 28 0.71 -3.16 11.76
N ASP A 29 1.93 -2.70 12.08
CA ASP A 29 2.36 -1.32 11.87
C ASP A 29 2.45 -0.96 10.39
N TRP A 30 3.00 -1.85 9.54
CA TRP A 30 3.07 -1.62 8.10
C TRP A 30 1.68 -1.56 7.46
N LYS A 31 0.76 -2.43 7.88
CA LYS A 31 -0.63 -2.38 7.41
C LYS A 31 -1.30 -1.06 7.79
N ALA A 32 -1.18 -0.65 9.05
CA ALA A 32 -1.76 0.62 9.52
C ALA A 32 -1.15 1.83 8.78
N THR A 33 0.16 1.79 8.50
CA THR A 33 0.87 2.83 7.75
C THR A 33 0.36 2.93 6.31
N ALA A 34 0.18 1.79 5.63
CA ALA A 34 -0.36 1.73 4.27
C ALA A 34 -1.76 2.36 4.20
N GLU A 35 -2.67 1.93 5.09
CA GLU A 35 -4.04 2.46 5.17
C GLU A 35 -4.05 3.97 5.47
N HIS A 36 -3.17 4.44 6.35
CA HIS A 36 -3.04 5.85 6.68
C HIS A 36 -2.55 6.69 5.49
N TRP A 37 -1.56 6.19 4.74
CA TRP A 37 -1.03 6.84 3.55
C TRP A 37 -2.09 6.95 2.45
N GLU A 38 -2.80 5.87 2.14
CA GLU A 38 -3.86 5.88 1.14
C GLU A 38 -4.98 6.85 1.49
N SER A 39 -5.44 6.82 2.75
CA SER A 39 -6.49 7.71 3.25
C SER A 39 -6.09 9.18 3.15
N SER A 40 -4.87 9.50 3.59
CA SER A 40 -4.35 10.87 3.60
C SER A 40 -4.19 11.42 2.19
N PHE A 41 -3.56 10.67 1.28
CA PHE A 41 -3.34 11.12 -0.10
C PHE A 41 -4.65 11.14 -0.91
N SER A 42 -5.59 10.22 -0.64
CA SER A 42 -6.93 10.28 -1.23
C SER A 42 -7.67 11.53 -0.78
N SER A 43 -7.55 11.90 0.50
CA SER A 43 -8.12 13.13 1.05
C SER A 43 -7.51 14.37 0.40
N ILE A 44 -6.17 14.44 0.30
CA ILE A 44 -5.45 15.55 -0.35
C ILE A 44 -5.91 15.72 -1.80
N HIS A 45 -5.96 14.64 -2.57
CA HIS A 45 -6.44 14.67 -3.95
C HIS A 45 -7.89 15.21 -4.02
N ARG A 46 -8.79 14.72 -3.17
CA ARG A 46 -10.19 15.17 -3.13
C ARG A 46 -10.31 16.67 -2.80
N VAL A 47 -9.60 17.17 -1.79
CA VAL A 47 -9.70 18.59 -1.39
C VAL A 47 -9.03 19.52 -2.40
N THR A 48 -8.09 19.02 -3.21
CA THR A 48 -7.42 19.81 -4.26
C THR A 48 -8.38 20.18 -5.40
N VAL A 49 -9.41 19.37 -5.65
CA VAL A 49 -10.45 19.67 -6.65
C VAL A 49 -11.37 20.81 -6.22
N SER A 50 -11.60 20.97 -4.92
CA SER A 50 -12.52 21.98 -4.40
C SER A 50 -12.07 22.50 -3.03
N PRO A 51 -10.95 23.24 -2.97
CA PRO A 51 -10.48 23.83 -1.72
C PRO A 51 -11.54 24.79 -1.17
N GLY A 52 -11.92 24.61 0.10
CA GLY A 52 -12.97 25.41 0.74
C GLY A 52 -14.40 25.09 0.29
N GLY A 53 -14.63 24.03 -0.49
CA GLY A 53 -15.97 23.60 -0.92
C GLY A 53 -16.44 24.22 -2.24
N THR A 54 -15.64 25.08 -2.86
CA THR A 54 -15.87 25.63 -4.21
C THR A 54 -14.88 25.03 -5.21
N VAL A 55 -15.36 24.67 -6.40
CA VAL A 55 -14.50 24.12 -7.45
C VAL A 55 -13.45 25.15 -7.86
N TRP A 56 -12.18 24.82 -7.68
CA TRP A 56 -11.07 25.65 -8.12
C TRP A 56 -10.71 25.28 -9.57
N GLN A 57 -10.64 26.28 -10.45
CA GLN A 57 -10.50 26.09 -11.90
C GLN A 57 -9.36 26.93 -12.49
N GLY A 58 -8.92 26.56 -13.70
CA GLY A 58 -7.85 27.22 -14.44
C GLY A 58 -6.51 26.48 -14.36
N VAL A 59 -5.53 26.97 -15.10
CA VAL A 59 -4.23 26.29 -15.32
C VAL A 59 -3.48 25.92 -14.04
N ALA A 60 -3.63 26.71 -12.97
CA ALA A 60 -3.02 26.42 -11.67
C ALA A 60 -3.74 25.30 -10.92
N ALA A 61 -5.07 25.25 -11.04
CA ALA A 61 -5.88 24.19 -10.43
C ALA A 61 -5.65 22.85 -11.13
N GLU A 62 -5.59 22.83 -12.47
CA GLU A 62 -5.27 21.65 -13.27
C GLU A 62 -3.89 21.08 -12.91
N ALA A 63 -2.86 21.94 -12.83
CA ALA A 63 -1.52 21.52 -12.45
C ALA A 63 -1.45 20.96 -11.02
N ALA A 64 -2.19 21.53 -10.08
CA ALA A 64 -2.25 21.05 -8.69
C ALA A 64 -2.99 19.71 -8.59
N GLN A 65 -4.10 19.54 -9.31
CA GLN A 65 -4.86 18.30 -9.35
C GLN A 65 -4.07 17.16 -10.00
N GLU A 66 -3.40 17.43 -11.13
CA GLU A 66 -2.54 16.46 -11.81
C GLU A 66 -1.40 15.99 -10.90
N ARG A 67 -0.77 16.92 -10.17
CA ARG A 67 0.27 16.58 -9.19
C ARG A 67 -0.28 15.75 -8.03
N ALA A 68 -1.39 16.16 -7.42
CA ALA A 68 -2.00 15.42 -6.32
C ALA A 68 -2.42 14.00 -6.74
N PHE A 69 -2.86 13.82 -7.99
CA PHE A 69 -3.19 12.52 -8.54
C PHE A 69 -1.93 11.66 -8.76
N ALA A 70 -0.87 12.24 -9.35
CA ALA A 70 0.40 11.55 -9.54
C ALA A 70 1.02 11.09 -8.20
N ASP A 71 0.96 11.95 -7.18
CA ASP A 71 1.42 11.64 -5.83
C ASP A 71 0.58 10.52 -5.19
N LEU A 72 -0.75 10.55 -5.36
CA LEU A 72 -1.64 9.48 -4.89
C LEU A 72 -1.34 8.12 -5.55
N VAL A 73 -1.14 8.10 -6.87
CA VAL A 73 -0.79 6.86 -7.59
C VAL A 73 0.54 6.29 -7.08
N LYS A 74 1.53 7.16 -6.89
CA LYS A 74 2.83 6.77 -6.34
C LYS A 74 2.70 6.17 -4.93
N VAL A 75 1.93 6.82 -4.07
CA VAL A 75 1.72 6.37 -2.68
C VAL A 75 0.96 5.05 -2.61
N ARG A 76 -0.04 4.82 -3.46
CA ARG A 76 -0.73 3.52 -3.54
C ARG A 76 0.25 2.38 -3.86
N GLY A 77 1.16 2.59 -4.81
CA GLY A 77 2.20 1.60 -5.09
C GLY A 77 3.13 1.32 -3.90
N LEU A 78 3.38 2.30 -3.03
CA LEU A 78 4.16 2.11 -1.80
C LEU A 78 3.33 1.45 -0.68
N ALA A 79 2.03 1.73 -0.62
CA ALA A 79 1.09 1.07 0.29
C ALA A 79 0.97 -0.42 -0.05
N ASP A 80 0.93 -0.78 -1.33
CA ASP A 80 1.00 -2.17 -1.80
C ASP A 80 2.27 -2.87 -1.31
N VAL A 81 3.44 -2.20 -1.38
CA VAL A 81 4.72 -2.72 -0.87
C VAL A 81 4.68 -2.94 0.65
N LEU A 82 4.07 -2.03 1.41
CA LEU A 82 3.89 -2.17 2.85
C LEU A 82 2.96 -3.34 3.19
N HIS A 83 1.85 -3.50 2.46
CA HIS A 83 0.95 -4.63 2.62
C HIS A 83 1.64 -5.96 2.30
N GLU A 84 2.42 -6.05 1.23
CA GLU A 84 3.20 -7.24 0.89
C GLU A 84 4.21 -7.57 2.01
N SER A 85 4.92 -6.56 2.50
CA SER A 85 5.88 -6.71 3.61
C SER A 85 5.20 -7.24 4.88
N ALA A 86 4.00 -6.73 5.20
CA ALA A 86 3.19 -7.19 6.33
C ALA A 86 2.77 -8.65 6.20
N GLU A 87 2.31 -9.06 5.02
CA GLU A 87 1.92 -10.45 4.75
C GLU A 87 3.11 -11.42 4.80
N ILE A 88 4.31 -10.97 4.41
CA ILE A 88 5.54 -11.76 4.56
C ILE A 88 5.91 -11.91 6.04
N ALA A 89 5.86 -10.83 6.82
CA ALA A 89 6.19 -10.86 8.25
C ALA A 89 5.21 -11.73 9.05
N ARG A 90 3.89 -11.63 8.81
CA ARG A 90 2.88 -12.47 9.48
C ARG A 90 3.09 -13.96 9.20
N ARG A 91 3.22 -14.34 7.93
CA ARG A 91 3.49 -15.73 7.55
C ARG A 91 4.86 -16.22 8.05
N GLY A 92 5.83 -15.31 8.11
CA GLY A 92 7.15 -15.57 8.69
C GLY A 92 7.07 -15.91 10.18
N ALA A 93 6.32 -15.12 10.95
CA ALA A 93 6.08 -15.34 12.38
C ALA A 93 5.45 -16.73 12.63
N GLU A 94 4.39 -17.06 11.89
CA GLU A 94 3.73 -18.38 11.97
C GLU A 94 4.70 -19.53 11.65
N SER A 95 5.55 -19.36 10.63
CA SER A 95 6.54 -20.36 10.22
C SER A 95 7.62 -20.57 11.29
N LEU A 96 8.12 -19.49 11.91
CA LEU A 96 9.13 -19.54 12.95
C LEU A 96 8.59 -20.12 14.26
N ASP A 97 7.38 -19.76 14.64
CA ASP A 97 6.71 -20.32 15.82
C ASP A 97 6.46 -21.83 15.65
N SER A 98 6.04 -22.28 14.46
CA SER A 98 5.93 -23.70 14.12
C SER A 98 7.29 -24.42 14.17
N ALA A 99 8.34 -23.84 13.58
CA ALA A 99 9.68 -24.43 13.61
C ALA A 99 10.24 -24.50 15.04
N LYS A 100 10.02 -23.48 15.87
CA LYS A 100 10.38 -23.46 17.29
C LYS A 100 9.67 -24.58 18.04
N ARG A 101 8.34 -24.69 17.90
CA ARG A 101 7.56 -25.78 18.52
C ARG A 101 8.08 -27.14 18.11
N SER A 102 8.39 -27.33 16.83
CA SER A 102 8.94 -28.59 16.34
C SER A 102 10.26 -29.00 17.03
N VAL A 103 11.12 -28.04 17.37
CA VAL A 103 12.34 -28.32 18.14
C VAL A 103 11.99 -28.68 19.59
N LEU A 104 11.11 -27.91 20.23
CA LEU A 104 10.73 -28.13 21.63
C LEU A 104 9.98 -29.45 21.84
N ASP A 105 9.13 -29.85 20.90
CA ASP A 105 8.44 -31.15 20.91
C ASP A 105 9.46 -32.30 20.84
N ALA A 106 10.50 -32.18 20.03
CA ALA A 106 11.58 -33.19 19.95
C ALA A 106 12.43 -33.23 21.24
N VAL A 107 12.61 -32.08 21.92
CA VAL A 107 13.25 -32.03 23.25
C VAL A 107 12.39 -32.74 24.29
N GLU A 108 11.08 -32.50 24.27
CA GLU A 108 10.12 -33.15 25.16
C GLU A 108 10.06 -34.66 24.90
N GLU A 109 10.08 -35.09 23.64
CA GLU A 109 10.14 -36.50 23.26
C GLU A 109 11.39 -37.18 23.84
N ALA A 110 12.58 -36.61 23.64
CA ALA A 110 13.82 -37.15 24.20
C ALA A 110 13.78 -37.18 25.74
N SER A 111 13.26 -36.12 26.36
CA SER A 111 13.17 -35.99 27.82
C SER A 111 12.19 -36.99 28.43
N SER A 112 11.04 -37.21 27.78
CA SER A 112 10.04 -38.21 28.21
C SER A 112 10.54 -39.65 28.05
N ALA A 113 11.44 -39.90 27.10
CA ALA A 113 12.17 -41.16 26.96
C ALA A 113 13.31 -41.33 28.00
N GLY A 114 13.50 -40.35 28.89
CA GLY A 114 14.48 -40.37 29.98
C GLY A 114 15.88 -39.88 29.58
N TYR A 115 16.06 -39.31 28.40
CA TYR A 115 17.31 -38.68 28.01
C TYR A 115 17.41 -37.26 28.57
N VAL A 116 18.64 -36.79 28.80
CA VAL A 116 18.89 -35.41 29.24
C VAL A 116 19.43 -34.61 28.06
N VAL A 117 18.72 -33.54 27.69
CA VAL A 117 19.13 -32.62 26.62
C VAL A 117 19.94 -31.48 27.23
N GLY A 118 21.15 -31.24 26.71
CA GLY A 118 22.04 -30.16 27.11
C GLY A 118 21.82 -28.86 26.32
N GLU A 119 22.44 -27.77 26.79
CA GLU A 119 22.36 -26.45 26.13
C GLU A 119 22.86 -26.44 24.69
N ASP A 120 23.84 -27.28 24.36
CA ASP A 120 24.41 -27.43 23.02
C ASP A 120 23.64 -28.43 22.12
N LEU A 121 22.41 -28.78 22.54
CA LEU A 121 21.56 -29.81 21.92
C LEU A 121 22.23 -31.20 21.89
N SER A 122 23.23 -31.44 22.74
CA SER A 122 23.70 -32.78 23.03
C SER A 122 22.65 -33.54 23.84
N VAL A 123 22.61 -34.86 23.69
CA VAL A 123 21.66 -35.72 24.39
C VAL A 123 22.46 -36.78 25.14
N THR A 124 22.19 -36.90 26.44
CA THR A 124 22.86 -37.85 27.33
C THR A 124 21.90 -38.96 27.72
N PRO A 125 22.27 -40.25 27.56
CA PRO A 125 21.40 -41.36 27.91
C PRO A 125 21.26 -41.53 29.44
N PRO A 126 20.12 -42.04 29.93
CA PRO A 126 19.90 -42.28 31.37
C PRO A 126 20.79 -43.39 31.93
N ARG A 127 21.24 -44.31 31.08
CA ARG A 127 22.15 -45.41 31.44
C ARG A 127 23.19 -45.60 30.36
N ALA A 128 24.43 -45.83 30.77
CA ALA A 128 25.53 -46.10 29.85
C ALA A 128 25.36 -47.48 29.19
N SER A 129 24.96 -47.50 27.92
CA SER A 129 25.00 -48.68 27.06
C SER A 129 25.25 -48.24 25.61
N VAL A 130 25.79 -49.13 24.78
CA VAL A 130 26.06 -48.84 23.37
C VAL A 130 24.76 -48.49 22.62
N ALA A 131 23.67 -49.21 22.88
CA ALA A 131 22.38 -48.96 22.25
C ALA A 131 21.77 -47.61 22.68
N ALA A 132 21.80 -47.30 23.99
CA ALA A 132 21.31 -46.01 24.48
C ALA A 132 22.16 -44.84 23.98
N GLN A 133 23.48 -45.03 23.85
CA GLN A 133 24.38 -44.02 23.28
C GLN A 133 24.08 -43.78 21.81
N ALA A 134 23.83 -44.84 21.02
CA ALA A 134 23.45 -44.72 19.62
C ALA A 134 22.12 -43.97 19.46
N GLN A 135 21.11 -44.27 20.29
CA GLN A 135 19.83 -43.57 20.27
C GLN A 135 19.97 -42.10 20.69
N ALA A 136 20.80 -41.79 21.68
CA ALA A 136 21.09 -40.41 22.08
C ALA A 136 21.72 -39.62 20.92
N GLN A 137 22.60 -40.24 20.13
CA GLN A 137 23.17 -39.60 18.94
C GLN A 137 22.12 -39.30 17.87
N VAL A 138 21.11 -40.17 17.71
CA VAL A 138 19.98 -39.94 16.79
C VAL A 138 19.14 -38.74 17.24
N TYR A 139 18.75 -38.69 18.52
CA TYR A 139 18.02 -37.53 19.06
C TYR A 139 18.83 -36.23 18.91
N ALA A 140 20.12 -36.27 19.23
CA ALA A 140 20.99 -35.10 19.12
C ALA A 140 21.19 -34.63 17.67
N ALA A 141 21.15 -35.54 16.69
CA ALA A 141 21.22 -35.19 15.28
C ALA A 141 19.90 -34.54 14.80
N ASP A 142 18.76 -35.09 15.19
CA ASP A 142 17.43 -34.55 14.84
C ASP A 142 17.22 -33.14 15.43
N LEU A 143 17.54 -32.95 16.72
CA LEU A 143 17.47 -31.64 17.38
C LEU A 143 18.31 -30.58 16.67
N ARG A 144 19.57 -30.90 16.35
CA ARG A 144 20.46 -29.98 15.63
C ARG A 144 19.97 -29.67 14.22
N GLN A 145 19.39 -30.65 13.53
CA GLN A 145 18.81 -30.44 12.21
C GLN A 145 17.62 -29.47 12.27
N ARG A 146 16.69 -29.67 13.20
CA ARG A 146 15.51 -28.79 13.37
C ARG A 146 15.92 -27.38 13.81
N ALA A 147 16.89 -27.26 14.70
CA ALA A 147 17.44 -25.96 15.09
C ALA A 147 18.12 -25.23 13.91
N ALA A 148 18.84 -25.96 13.05
CA ALA A 148 19.41 -25.38 11.83
C ALA A 148 18.31 -24.94 10.84
N GLN A 149 17.20 -25.68 10.73
CA GLN A 149 16.05 -25.29 9.91
C GLN A 149 15.38 -24.02 10.45
N LEU A 150 15.22 -23.88 11.77
CA LEU A 150 14.71 -22.66 12.40
C LEU A 150 15.53 -21.43 11.99
N VAL A 151 16.86 -21.49 12.11
CA VAL A 151 17.77 -20.41 11.69
C VAL A 151 17.67 -20.13 10.19
N ALA A 152 17.60 -21.17 9.36
CA ALA A 152 17.48 -21.02 7.91
C ALA A 152 16.15 -20.34 7.52
N HIS A 153 15.05 -20.66 8.20
CA HIS A 153 13.76 -20.00 8.00
C HIS A 153 13.84 -18.53 8.38
N ASP A 154 14.44 -18.20 9.51
CA ASP A 154 14.59 -16.81 9.98
C ASP A 154 15.36 -15.96 8.97
N GLN A 155 16.52 -16.45 8.52
CA GLN A 155 17.34 -15.77 7.50
C GLN A 155 16.58 -15.60 6.18
N ALA A 156 15.83 -16.62 5.75
CA ALA A 156 15.03 -16.54 4.53
C ALA A 156 13.89 -15.52 4.65
N ILE A 157 13.23 -15.42 5.80
CA ILE A 157 12.19 -14.43 6.08
C ILE A 157 12.79 -13.02 6.07
N ALA A 158 13.91 -12.82 6.76
CA ALA A 158 14.61 -11.53 6.79
C ALA A 158 15.01 -11.06 5.38
N ALA A 159 15.53 -11.96 4.54
CA ALA A 159 15.86 -11.65 3.15
C ALA A 159 14.63 -11.28 2.31
N LYS A 160 13.50 -11.98 2.49
CA LYS A 160 12.24 -11.66 1.80
C LYS A 160 11.70 -10.29 2.21
N ILE A 161 11.68 -9.98 3.50
CA ILE A 161 11.26 -8.66 4.02
C ILE A 161 12.17 -7.56 3.46
N THR A 162 13.49 -7.77 3.49
CA THR A 162 14.47 -6.80 2.95
C THR A 162 14.23 -6.54 1.46
N THR A 163 13.93 -7.60 0.69
CA THR A 163 13.65 -7.49 -0.74
C THR A 163 12.34 -6.78 -1.01
N ALA A 164 11.26 -7.16 -0.30
CA ALA A 164 9.93 -6.58 -0.47
C ALA A 164 9.92 -5.09 -0.11
N SER A 165 10.59 -4.69 0.97
CA SER A 165 10.62 -3.31 1.45
C SER A 165 11.61 -2.39 0.70
N ALA A 166 12.47 -2.94 -0.18
CA ALA A 166 13.48 -2.17 -0.91
C ALA A 166 12.94 -0.93 -1.67
N PRO A 167 11.76 -0.99 -2.34
CA PRO A 167 11.20 0.18 -3.04
C PRO A 167 10.92 1.39 -2.14
N LEU A 168 10.64 1.17 -0.85
CA LEU A 168 10.35 2.25 0.11
C LEU A 168 11.54 3.19 0.30
N SER A 169 12.77 2.69 0.13
CA SER A 169 13.99 3.49 0.29
C SER A 169 14.33 4.36 -0.93
N ALA A 170 13.73 4.06 -2.09
CA ALA A 170 14.01 4.74 -3.36
C ALA A 170 12.98 5.85 -3.69
N VAL A 171 12.00 6.09 -2.81
CA VAL A 171 10.93 7.05 -3.06
C VAL A 171 11.43 8.50 -3.02
N SER A 172 11.07 9.28 -4.03
CA SER A 172 11.23 10.73 -4.07
C SER A 172 10.02 11.38 -4.72
N PHE A 173 9.55 12.50 -4.20
CA PHE A 173 8.48 13.28 -4.84
C PHE A 173 9.14 14.44 -5.56
N ALA A 174 9.02 14.48 -6.89
CA ALA A 174 9.62 15.55 -7.67
C ALA A 174 8.88 16.86 -7.40
N GLU A 175 9.60 17.88 -6.95
CA GLU A 175 9.06 19.22 -6.93
C GLU A 175 9.22 19.83 -8.33
N SER A 176 8.14 19.82 -9.12
CA SER A 176 8.11 20.57 -10.37
C SER A 176 8.34 22.04 -10.05
N GLN A 177 9.43 22.62 -10.57
CA GLN A 177 9.61 24.06 -10.55
C GLN A 177 8.42 24.69 -11.29
N ALA A 178 7.64 25.49 -10.56
CA ALA A 178 6.55 26.24 -11.17
C ALA A 178 7.08 27.01 -12.39
N PRO A 179 6.38 27.00 -13.54
CA PRO A 179 6.77 27.79 -14.68
C PRO A 179 6.87 29.26 -14.26
N ALA A 180 7.83 30.02 -14.82
CA ALA A 180 8.13 31.39 -14.39
C ALA A 180 6.90 32.30 -14.32
N VAL A 181 5.88 32.04 -15.16
CA VAL A 181 4.58 32.72 -15.16
C VAL A 181 3.76 32.51 -13.88
N ALA A 182 3.79 31.33 -13.26
CA ALA A 182 3.12 31.09 -11.98
C ALA A 182 3.86 31.76 -10.80
N ARG A 183 5.21 31.85 -10.87
CA ARG A 183 6.02 32.64 -9.92
C ARG A 183 5.75 34.15 -10.07
N ALA A 184 5.56 34.63 -11.30
CA ALA A 184 5.25 36.03 -11.57
C ALA A 184 3.85 36.44 -11.11
N LEU A 185 2.84 35.57 -11.28
CA LEU A 185 1.47 35.82 -10.78
C LEU A 185 1.39 35.85 -9.25
N GLY A 186 2.22 35.06 -8.54
CA GLY A 186 2.32 35.11 -7.08
C GLY A 186 3.14 36.29 -6.54
N ALA A 187 4.11 36.80 -7.32
CA ALA A 187 4.97 37.92 -6.90
C ALA A 187 4.36 39.32 -7.16
N GLY A 188 3.28 39.40 -7.96
CA GLY A 188 2.70 40.66 -8.42
C GLY A 188 1.28 40.96 -7.95
N PHE A 189 0.61 40.07 -7.20
CA PHE A 189 -0.76 40.31 -6.74
C PHE A 189 -0.76 41.27 -5.54
N LYS A 190 -0.78 42.57 -5.80
CA LYS A 190 -1.20 43.57 -4.81
C LYS A 190 -2.70 43.78 -5.00
N LEU A 191 -3.48 43.41 -3.98
CA LEU A 191 -4.85 43.89 -3.84
C LEU A 191 -4.77 45.39 -3.53
N ASP A 192 -4.94 46.24 -4.55
CA ASP A 192 -5.06 47.68 -4.40
C ASP A 192 -6.52 48.15 -4.22
N HIS A 193 -7.45 47.22 -3.99
CA HIS A 193 -8.84 47.54 -3.70
C HIS A 193 -9.10 47.55 -2.19
N GLU A 194 -9.59 48.69 -1.67
CA GLU A 194 -9.95 48.89 -0.25
C GLU A 194 -11.18 48.06 0.19
N TRP A 195 -11.81 47.31 -0.73
CA TRP A 195 -13.04 46.55 -0.49
C TRP A 195 -13.14 45.30 -1.36
N ASP A 196 -13.62 44.19 -0.78
CA ASP A 196 -13.86 42.90 -1.46
C ASP A 196 -15.22 42.93 -2.20
N PRO A 197 -15.29 42.79 -3.54
CA PRO A 197 -16.54 42.87 -4.29
C PRO A 197 -17.48 41.66 -4.12
N TYR A 198 -17.09 40.62 -3.36
CA TYR A 198 -17.91 39.43 -3.12
C TYR A 198 -18.30 39.21 -1.65
N THR A 199 -17.77 39.99 -0.71
CA THR A 199 -18.18 39.95 0.71
C THR A 199 -18.24 41.35 1.29
N ASP A 200 -19.29 41.68 2.06
CA ASP A 200 -19.43 42.97 2.76
C ASP A 200 -18.47 43.09 3.96
N GLN A 201 -17.19 42.72 3.79
CA GLN A 201 -16.16 42.71 4.82
C GLN A 201 -14.95 43.56 4.40
N PRO A 202 -14.29 44.26 5.34
CA PRO A 202 -13.04 44.95 5.04
C PRO A 202 -11.97 43.94 4.67
N ALA A 203 -11.18 44.24 3.63
CA ALA A 203 -10.11 43.38 3.16
C ALA A 203 -9.15 43.03 4.31
N HIS A 204 -9.11 41.75 4.69
CA HIS A 204 -8.10 41.27 5.62
C HIS A 204 -6.72 41.35 4.94
N GLY A 205 -5.77 41.97 5.63
CA GLY A 205 -4.40 42.20 5.17
C GLY A 205 -3.64 40.91 4.83
N PRO A 206 -2.35 41.02 4.44
CA PRO A 206 -1.59 39.92 3.87
C PRO A 206 -1.72 38.69 4.77
N PHE A 207 -2.14 37.55 4.18
CA PHE A 207 -2.11 36.27 4.85
C PHE A 207 -0.75 36.13 5.54
N GLU A 208 -0.74 36.16 6.87
CA GLU A 208 0.45 35.79 7.61
C GLU A 208 0.84 34.39 7.12
N PRO A 209 2.10 34.15 6.75
CA PRO A 209 2.53 32.81 6.42
C PRO A 209 2.21 31.95 7.65
N VAL A 210 1.25 31.03 7.50
CA VAL A 210 1.11 29.91 8.42
C VAL A 210 2.43 29.17 8.35
N SER A 211 3.31 29.48 9.29
CA SER A 211 4.48 28.65 9.55
C SER A 211 3.92 27.27 9.87
N PRO A 212 4.24 26.23 9.07
CA PRO A 212 3.97 24.88 9.51
C PRO A 212 4.69 24.76 10.85
N GLY A 213 3.94 24.58 11.93
CA GLY A 213 4.55 24.20 13.20
C GLY A 213 5.42 22.97 12.94
N PRO A 214 6.56 22.81 13.64
CA PRO A 214 7.44 21.69 13.42
C PRO A 214 6.63 20.39 13.45
N THR A 215 6.71 19.62 12.36
CA THR A 215 6.10 18.29 12.27
C THR A 215 6.62 17.44 13.43
N GLN A 216 5.73 17.08 14.36
CA GLN A 216 6.03 16.22 15.51
C GLN A 216 6.12 14.72 15.14
N PHE A 217 6.51 14.40 13.90
CA PHE A 217 6.65 13.03 13.42
C PHE A 217 8.10 12.79 13.04
N ASP A 218 8.78 11.93 13.82
CA ASP A 218 10.05 11.35 13.44
C ASP A 218 9.78 10.04 12.67
N PRO A 219 9.99 10.01 11.34
CA PRO A 219 9.73 8.84 10.51
C PRO A 219 10.64 7.64 10.84
N LYS A 220 11.61 7.78 11.74
CA LYS A 220 12.51 6.70 12.16
C LYS A 220 12.07 6.00 13.45
N THR A 221 11.19 6.59 14.26
CA THR A 221 10.92 6.12 15.63
C THR A 221 9.44 5.93 15.98
N GLY A 222 8.50 6.37 15.15
CA GLY A 222 7.10 5.90 15.21
C GLY A 222 6.28 6.28 16.45
N THR A 223 6.63 7.32 17.20
CA THR A 223 5.82 7.77 18.36
C THR A 223 5.00 9.03 18.04
N VAL A 224 3.74 9.09 18.51
CA VAL A 224 2.86 10.26 18.43
C VAL A 224 2.19 10.50 19.80
N GLN A 225 2.31 11.72 20.33
CA GLN A 225 1.64 12.13 21.57
C GLN A 225 0.38 12.97 21.30
N GLY A 226 -0.77 12.30 21.32
CA GLY A 226 -2.01 12.78 21.98
C GLY A 226 -2.98 13.72 21.24
N GLY A 227 -4.28 13.37 21.35
CA GLY A 227 -5.37 14.33 21.61
C GLY A 227 -6.46 14.45 20.54
N GLY A 228 -7.55 13.70 20.68
CA GLY A 228 -8.73 13.76 19.79
C GLY A 228 -9.77 14.84 20.14
N GLY A 229 -10.70 15.07 19.21
CA GLY A 229 -11.90 15.89 19.40
C GLY A 229 -12.72 16.08 18.10
N PRO A 230 -14.04 15.80 18.06
CA PRO A 230 -14.83 15.72 16.81
C PRO A 230 -15.78 16.91 16.61
N ILE A 231 -16.07 17.34 15.38
CA ILE A 231 -17.31 18.09 15.04
C ILE A 231 -17.80 17.71 13.63
N GLY A 232 -19.08 17.32 13.55
CA GLY A 232 -19.80 17.01 12.31
C GLY A 232 -20.63 18.17 11.75
N GLY A 233 -21.11 17.99 10.52
CA GLY A 233 -22.11 18.86 9.87
C GLY A 233 -22.52 18.31 8.49
N LYS A 234 -23.83 18.17 8.25
CA LYS A 234 -24.46 17.64 7.03
C LYS A 234 -24.61 18.70 5.92
N GLY A 235 -24.36 18.32 4.66
CA GLY A 235 -24.64 19.04 3.39
C GLY A 235 -24.61 18.07 2.18
N PRO A 236 -25.15 18.42 0.97
CA PRO A 236 -26.11 17.62 0.17
C PRO A 236 -25.50 16.71 -0.94
N PRO A 237 -26.32 16.01 -1.78
CA PRO A 237 -26.20 14.57 -1.99
C PRO A 237 -24.89 14.17 -2.70
N GLN A 238 -24.23 13.17 -2.11
CA GLN A 238 -23.00 12.59 -2.64
C GLN A 238 -23.30 11.71 -3.88
N PRO A 239 -22.38 11.57 -4.85
CA PRO A 239 -22.40 10.42 -5.74
C PRO A 239 -22.00 9.18 -4.93
N SER A 240 -22.99 8.57 -4.26
CA SER A 240 -22.84 7.38 -3.42
C SER A 240 -23.17 6.07 -4.15
N ALA A 241 -23.03 6.03 -5.47
CA ALA A 241 -23.20 4.77 -6.18
C ALA A 241 -21.93 3.92 -5.98
N PRO A 242 -22.04 2.70 -5.40
CA PRO A 242 -20.88 1.84 -5.23
C PRO A 242 -20.34 1.39 -6.59
N THR A 243 -19.01 1.27 -6.69
CA THR A 243 -18.30 0.72 -7.85
C THR A 243 -17.65 -0.59 -7.44
N GLY A 244 -17.49 -1.53 -8.38
CA GLY A 244 -16.67 -2.72 -8.20
C GLY A 244 -15.17 -2.38 -8.13
N LYS A 245 -14.33 -3.42 -8.03
CA LYS A 245 -12.87 -3.29 -7.98
C LYS A 245 -12.21 -4.42 -8.77
N ARG A 246 -10.99 -4.20 -9.26
CA ARG A 246 -10.21 -5.21 -9.98
C ARG A 246 -10.09 -6.50 -9.15
N GLY A 247 -10.50 -7.64 -9.71
CA GLY A 247 -10.52 -8.94 -9.02
C GLY A 247 -11.74 -9.19 -8.12
N SER A 248 -12.64 -8.21 -7.97
CA SER A 248 -13.98 -8.39 -7.37
C SER A 248 -14.98 -7.45 -8.07
N PRO A 249 -15.33 -7.74 -9.34
CA PRO A 249 -16.29 -6.93 -10.09
C PRO A 249 -17.66 -6.91 -9.39
N MET A 250 -18.35 -5.78 -9.47
CA MET A 250 -19.74 -5.67 -9.03
C MET A 250 -20.66 -6.02 -10.21
N ASP A 251 -21.67 -6.86 -9.98
CA ASP A 251 -22.66 -7.14 -11.03
C ASP A 251 -23.52 -5.90 -11.29
N VAL A 252 -23.33 -5.27 -12.44
CA VAL A 252 -24.11 -4.12 -12.91
C VAL A 252 -24.93 -4.57 -14.12
N PRO A 253 -26.25 -4.77 -13.98
CA PRO A 253 -27.10 -5.17 -15.10
C PRO A 253 -26.98 -4.19 -16.26
N ARG A 254 -26.87 -4.70 -17.49
CA ARG A 254 -26.77 -3.86 -18.69
C ARG A 254 -27.97 -2.91 -18.80
N GLY A 255 -27.70 -1.62 -18.98
CA GLY A 255 -28.71 -0.57 -19.07
C GLY A 255 -29.02 0.12 -17.73
N THR A 256 -28.19 -0.09 -16.70
CA THR A 256 -28.32 0.57 -15.39
C THR A 256 -28.01 2.06 -15.49
N ASN A 257 -27.00 2.43 -16.28
CA ASN A 257 -26.59 3.80 -16.48
C ASN A 257 -27.09 4.34 -17.83
N ALA A 258 -27.58 5.59 -17.82
CA ALA A 258 -27.87 6.33 -19.04
C ALA A 258 -26.57 6.93 -19.62
N PRO A 259 -26.47 7.13 -20.96
CA PRO A 259 -25.32 7.82 -21.55
C PRO A 259 -25.08 9.19 -20.90
N ALA A 260 -23.83 9.51 -20.60
CA ALA A 260 -23.45 10.74 -19.92
C ALA A 260 -22.14 11.33 -20.45
N VAL A 261 -21.94 12.62 -20.23
CA VAL A 261 -20.68 13.30 -20.54
C VAL A 261 -19.88 13.46 -19.25
N ILE A 262 -18.67 12.93 -19.24
CA ILE A 262 -17.73 13.03 -18.12
C ILE A 262 -16.45 13.66 -18.67
N ASP A 263 -16.00 14.75 -18.06
CA ASP A 263 -14.81 15.51 -18.49
C ASP A 263 -14.82 15.88 -19.99
N GLY A 264 -15.99 16.26 -20.51
CA GLY A 264 -16.17 16.65 -21.91
C GLY A 264 -16.16 15.48 -22.91
N ARG A 265 -16.09 14.23 -22.44
CA ARG A 265 -16.19 13.02 -23.28
C ARG A 265 -17.51 12.33 -23.08
N SER A 266 -18.13 11.92 -24.19
CA SER A 266 -19.39 11.17 -24.18
C SER A 266 -19.13 9.69 -23.95
N PHE A 267 -19.83 9.12 -22.98
CA PHE A 267 -19.84 7.70 -22.67
C PHE A 267 -21.22 7.11 -22.97
N SER A 268 -21.24 5.92 -23.58
CA SER A 268 -22.46 5.14 -23.69
C SER A 268 -22.90 4.65 -22.31
N GLY A 269 -24.20 4.39 -22.13
CA GLY A 269 -24.68 3.76 -20.89
C GLY A 269 -23.98 2.42 -20.61
N HIS A 270 -23.71 1.65 -21.66
CA HIS A 270 -22.95 0.40 -21.55
C HIS A 270 -21.50 0.62 -21.09
N ALA A 271 -20.82 1.68 -21.54
CA ALA A 271 -19.47 1.98 -21.07
C ALA A 271 -19.45 2.35 -19.58
N LEU A 272 -20.46 3.09 -19.11
CA LEU A 272 -20.60 3.48 -17.71
C LEU A 272 -20.92 2.30 -16.81
N ASP A 273 -21.75 1.36 -17.29
CA ASP A 273 -22.03 0.09 -16.59
C ASP A 273 -20.76 -0.73 -16.38
N GLU A 274 -19.93 -0.89 -17.41
CA GLU A 274 -18.67 -1.64 -17.32
C GLU A 274 -17.65 -0.91 -16.43
N MET A 275 -17.54 0.42 -16.55
CA MET A 275 -16.68 1.23 -15.67
C MET A 275 -17.08 1.09 -14.20
N GLN A 276 -18.37 1.06 -13.92
CA GLN A 276 -18.89 0.86 -12.56
C GLN A 276 -18.67 -0.58 -12.08
N SER A 277 -18.94 -1.58 -12.93
CA SER A 277 -18.75 -3.01 -12.64
C SER A 277 -17.29 -3.33 -12.30
N ASP A 278 -16.38 -2.83 -13.12
CA ASP A 278 -14.96 -3.16 -13.05
C ASP A 278 -14.15 -2.20 -12.17
N GLY A 279 -14.78 -1.12 -11.68
CA GLY A 279 -14.12 -0.08 -10.91
C GLY A 279 -13.09 0.70 -11.74
N ILE A 280 -13.36 0.90 -13.02
CA ILE A 280 -12.48 1.63 -13.95
C ILE A 280 -12.93 3.09 -14.00
N PRO A 281 -12.19 4.04 -13.38
CA PRO A 281 -12.59 5.45 -13.39
C PRO A 281 -12.35 6.10 -14.77
N ALA A 282 -13.09 7.17 -15.06
CA ALA A 282 -12.97 7.92 -16.32
C ALA A 282 -11.55 8.45 -16.58
N SER A 283 -10.78 8.74 -15.52
CA SER A 283 -9.38 9.15 -15.61
C SER A 283 -8.48 8.06 -16.22
N VAL A 284 -8.73 6.79 -15.89
CA VAL A 284 -7.99 5.66 -16.47
C VAL A 284 -8.35 5.51 -17.95
N VAL A 285 -9.62 5.68 -18.31
CA VAL A 285 -10.07 5.70 -19.72
C VAL A 285 -9.33 6.80 -20.50
N ASN A 286 -9.25 8.01 -19.94
CA ASN A 286 -8.53 9.13 -20.54
C ASN A 286 -7.05 8.84 -20.72
N ASN A 287 -6.41 8.15 -19.76
CA ASN A 287 -5.01 7.76 -19.89
C ASN A 287 -4.80 6.73 -21.00
N VAL A 288 -5.65 5.68 -21.06
CA VAL A 288 -5.59 4.64 -22.09
C VAL A 288 -5.75 5.25 -23.50
N LEU A 289 -6.66 6.20 -23.69
CA LEU A 289 -6.83 6.90 -24.98
C LEU A 289 -5.60 7.74 -25.38
N ARG A 290 -4.81 8.21 -24.41
CA ARG A 290 -3.65 9.07 -24.63
C ARG A 290 -2.37 8.29 -24.86
N THR A 291 -2.16 7.21 -24.12
CA THR A 291 -0.88 6.47 -24.09
C THR A 291 -0.99 5.01 -24.54
N GLY A 292 -2.21 4.49 -24.71
CA GLY A 292 -2.47 3.11 -25.09
C GLY A 292 -2.15 2.83 -26.56
N LEU A 293 -1.86 1.56 -26.84
CA LEU A 293 -1.68 1.06 -28.19
C LEU A 293 -3.03 1.02 -28.90
N SER A 294 -3.14 1.66 -30.08
CA SER A 294 -4.39 1.72 -30.83
C SER A 294 -4.44 0.73 -32.00
N ALA A 295 -5.58 0.07 -32.20
CA ALA A 295 -5.85 -0.77 -33.37
C ALA A 295 -7.28 -0.54 -33.93
N PRO A 296 -7.49 -0.62 -35.25
CA PRO A 296 -8.82 -0.54 -35.83
C PRO A 296 -9.63 -1.81 -35.52
N SER A 297 -10.93 -1.66 -35.27
CA SER A 297 -11.85 -2.77 -34.97
C SER A 297 -13.14 -2.69 -35.80
N ARG A 298 -14.05 -3.65 -35.59
CA ARG A 298 -15.29 -3.79 -36.39
C ARG A 298 -16.18 -2.55 -36.27
N GLY A 299 -16.88 -2.23 -37.36
CA GLY A 299 -17.81 -1.09 -37.39
C GLY A 299 -17.15 0.30 -37.43
N GLY A 300 -15.86 0.38 -37.79
CA GLY A 300 -15.11 1.64 -37.85
C GLY A 300 -14.64 2.15 -36.49
N THR A 301 -14.78 1.35 -35.44
CA THR A 301 -14.31 1.69 -34.08
C THR A 301 -12.79 1.55 -33.96
N THR A 302 -12.21 2.25 -32.99
CA THR A 302 -10.78 2.12 -32.63
C THR A 302 -10.67 1.63 -31.20
N VAL A 303 -9.84 0.61 -30.97
CA VAL A 303 -9.54 0.06 -29.65
C VAL A 303 -8.21 0.62 -29.18
N PHE A 304 -8.16 1.15 -27.97
CA PHE A 304 -6.95 1.60 -27.29
C PHE A 304 -6.68 0.67 -26.11
N TYR A 305 -5.47 0.13 -26.02
CA TYR A 305 -5.08 -0.85 -25.01
C TYR A 305 -3.85 -0.40 -24.21
N ASP A 306 -3.97 -0.46 -22.89
CA ASP A 306 -2.86 -0.26 -21.96
C ASP A 306 -2.33 -1.61 -21.46
N PRO A 307 -1.14 -2.06 -21.91
CA PRO A 307 -0.55 -3.35 -21.52
C PRO A 307 -0.09 -3.39 -20.06
N THR A 308 0.18 -2.23 -19.43
CA THR A 308 0.62 -2.15 -18.04
C THR A 308 -0.55 -2.38 -17.09
N ASN A 309 -1.71 -1.81 -17.42
CA ASN A 309 -2.91 -1.94 -16.60
C ASN A 309 -3.87 -3.04 -17.07
N ASN A 310 -3.60 -3.64 -18.24
CA ASN A 310 -4.42 -4.63 -18.92
C ASN A 310 -5.87 -4.13 -19.15
N ILE A 311 -6.02 -2.91 -19.69
CA ILE A 311 -7.31 -2.25 -19.92
C ILE A 311 -7.47 -1.89 -21.39
N SER A 312 -8.65 -2.17 -21.95
CA SER A 312 -9.05 -1.76 -23.29
C SER A 312 -10.19 -0.74 -23.25
N VAL A 313 -10.12 0.24 -24.14
CA VAL A 313 -11.15 1.27 -24.36
C VAL A 313 -11.53 1.26 -25.84
N VAL A 314 -12.82 1.13 -26.14
CA VAL A 314 -13.33 1.14 -27.51
C VAL A 314 -14.01 2.48 -27.79
N GLN A 315 -13.51 3.17 -28.82
CA GLN A 315 -14.01 4.47 -29.26
C GLN A 315 -14.71 4.37 -30.62
N ALA A 316 -15.89 4.98 -30.73
CA ALA A 316 -16.61 5.12 -31.99
C ALA A 316 -15.97 6.18 -32.91
N PRO A 317 -16.27 6.17 -34.23
CA PRO A 317 -15.86 7.25 -35.14
C PRO A 317 -16.28 8.65 -34.69
N SER A 318 -17.38 8.76 -33.94
CA SER A 318 -17.89 10.01 -33.37
C SER A 318 -17.07 10.53 -32.18
N GLY A 319 -16.07 9.77 -31.71
CA GLY A 319 -15.27 10.09 -30.52
C GLY A 319 -15.89 9.64 -29.20
N SER A 320 -17.10 9.09 -29.21
CA SER A 320 -17.78 8.57 -28.01
C SER A 320 -17.21 7.23 -27.56
N ILE A 321 -17.11 7.02 -26.24
CA ILE A 321 -16.65 5.77 -25.63
C ILE A 321 -17.80 4.78 -25.58
N VAL A 322 -17.61 3.63 -26.24
CA VAL A 322 -18.65 2.61 -26.41
C VAL A 322 -18.55 1.55 -25.33
N THR A 323 -17.31 1.13 -25.01
CA THR A 323 -17.01 0.05 -24.07
C THR A 323 -15.66 0.30 -23.40
N VAL A 324 -15.53 -0.13 -22.15
CA VAL A 324 -14.29 -0.12 -21.35
C VAL A 324 -14.23 -1.45 -20.62
N SER A 325 -13.10 -2.16 -20.63
CA SER A 325 -12.98 -3.43 -19.89
C SER A 325 -11.53 -3.78 -19.58
N TYR A 326 -11.33 -4.76 -18.70
CA TYR A 326 -10.04 -5.47 -18.59
C TYR A 326 -9.80 -6.41 -19.78
N GLY A 327 -8.53 -6.68 -20.10
CA GLY A 327 -8.09 -7.56 -21.20
C GLY A 327 -7.70 -6.80 -22.48
N ASP A 328 -7.00 -7.48 -23.39
CA ASP A 328 -6.65 -6.95 -24.71
C ASP A 328 -7.80 -7.23 -25.71
N LEU A 329 -8.45 -6.16 -26.17
CA LEU A 329 -9.57 -6.22 -27.13
C LEU A 329 -9.16 -5.78 -28.54
N ARG A 330 -7.86 -5.55 -28.78
CA ARG A 330 -7.35 -5.18 -30.10
C ARG A 330 -7.45 -6.30 -31.12
#